data_AF-A0A958YR49-F1
#
_entry.id   AF-A0A958YR49-F1
#
_cell.length_a   1.000
_cell.length_b   1.000
_cell.length_c   1.000
_cell.angle_alpha   90.00
_cell.angle_beta   90.00
_cell.angle_gamma   90.00
#
_symmetry.space_group_name_H-M   'P 1'
#
loop_
_entity.id
_entity.type
_entity.pdbx_description
1 polymer ?
#
loop_
_entity_poly.entity_id
_entity_poly.type
_entity_poly.pdbx_seq_one_letter_code
_entity_poly.pdbx_strand_id
1 'polypeptide(L)'
;MLQTLVHYTLHLLVPGLIAYIFFRKEWKKAWLIMLATMLVDLDHLFATPIFDPGRCSINFHPLHTYWAMAVYVVLLFFKKTRIIAVGLLFHMLTDFIDCQW
;
A
#
# COMPACT_ATOMS: atom_id res chain seq x y z
N MET A 1 8.07 9.16 -16.05
CA MET A 1 7.32 10.39 -15.76
C MET A 1 5.85 10.10 -15.50
N LEU A 2 5.13 9.47 -16.43
CA LEU A 2 3.74 9.07 -16.20
C LEU A 2 3.61 8.03 -15.07
N GLN A 3 4.48 7.00 -15.06
CA GLN A 3 4.58 6.01 -13.97
C GLN A 3 4.66 6.67 -12.60
N THR A 4 5.68 7.51 -12.40
CA THR A 4 5.93 8.23 -11.15
C THR A 4 4.73 9.07 -10.70
N LEU A 5 4.05 9.74 -11.64
CA LEU A 5 2.86 10.53 -11.35
C LEU A 5 1.69 9.64 -10.90
N VAL A 6 1.47 8.51 -11.59
CA VAL A 6 0.45 7.53 -11.23
C VAL A 6 0.76 6.92 -9.87
N HIS A 7 1.97 6.40 -9.67
CA HIS A 7 2.44 5.78 -8.44
C HIS A 7 2.22 6.66 -7.21
N TYR A 8 2.75 7.89 -7.18
CA TYR A 8 2.60 8.76 -6.00
C TYR A 8 1.18 9.28 -5.82
N THR A 9 0.42 9.48 -6.91
CA THR A 9 -1.00 9.85 -6.82
C THR A 9 -1.80 8.73 -6.14
N LEU A 10 -1.55 7.48 -6.56
CA LEU A 10 -2.16 6.31 -5.97
C LEU A 10 -1.70 6.12 -4.52
N HIS A 11 -0.43 6.27 -4.17
CA HIS A 11 0.01 6.12 -2.79
C HIS A 11 -0.50 7.21 -1.82
N LEU A 12 -0.70 8.45 -2.28
CA LEU A 12 -0.95 9.58 -1.37
C LEU A 12 -2.39 10.13 -1.45
N LEU A 13 -2.91 10.34 -2.66
CA LEU A 13 -4.20 11.01 -2.86
C LEU A 13 -5.38 10.03 -2.82
N VAL A 14 -5.25 8.88 -3.46
CA VAL A 14 -6.34 7.91 -3.53
C VAL A 14 -6.73 7.29 -2.19
N PRO A 15 -5.82 7.04 -1.21
CA PRO A 15 -6.21 6.62 0.13
C PRO A 15 -7.11 7.65 0.82
N GLY A 16 -6.92 8.94 0.54
CA GLY A 16 -7.82 10.00 1.00
C GLY A 16 -9.22 9.88 0.40
N LEU A 17 -9.32 9.56 -0.90
CA LEU A 17 -10.59 9.31 -1.56
C LEU A 17 -11.28 8.04 -1.03
N ILE A 18 -10.54 6.95 -0.84
CA ILE A 18 -11.03 5.70 -0.23
C ILE A 18 -11.55 5.99 1.19
N ALA A 19 -10.78 6.73 1.99
CA ALA A 19 -11.17 7.13 3.34
C ALA A 19 -12.48 7.93 3.33
N TYR A 20 -12.58 8.90 2.42
CA TYR A 20 -13.74 9.76 2.27
C TYR A 20 -14.98 8.97 1.86
N ILE A 21 -14.88 8.02 0.93
CA ILE A 21 -16.03 7.26 0.42
C ILE A 21 -16.49 6.20 1.43
N PHE A 22 -15.56 5.38 1.94
CA PHE A 22 -15.89 4.17 2.72
C PHE A 22 -15.89 4.39 4.24
N PHE A 23 -15.17 5.39 4.74
CA PHE A 23 -15.01 5.68 6.17
C PHE A 23 -15.52 7.08 6.55
N ARG A 24 -16.60 7.55 5.90
CA ARG A 24 -17.14 8.93 6.00
C ARG A 24 -17.16 9.55 7.41
N LYS A 25 -17.57 8.81 8.44
CA LYS A 25 -17.67 9.33 9.81
C LYS A 25 -16.32 9.71 10.42
N GLU A 26 -15.26 9.02 10.04
CA GLU A 26 -13.91 9.18 10.59
C GLU A 26 -12.86 9.31 9.48
N TRP A 27 -13.23 9.88 8.33
CA TRP A 27 -12.44 9.80 7.10
C TRP A 27 -11.03 10.38 7.26
N LYS A 28 -10.85 11.45 8.04
CA LYS A 28 -9.52 12.03 8.31
C LYS A 28 -8.61 11.05 9.04
N LYS A 29 -9.15 10.35 10.04
CA LYS A 29 -8.44 9.31 10.79
C LYS A 29 -8.14 8.12 9.89
N ALA A 30 -9.11 7.68 9.10
CA ALA A 30 -8.91 6.57 8.16
C ALA A 30 -7.84 6.90 7.11
N TRP A 31 -7.83 8.13 6.58
CA TRP A 31 -6.82 8.61 5.65
C TRP A 31 -5.43 8.62 6.29
N LEU A 32 -5.27 9.19 7.49
CA LEU A 32 -3.99 9.19 8.21
C LEU A 32 -3.47 7.78 8.49
N ILE A 33 -4.36 6.84 8.85
CA ILE A 33 -3.97 5.44 9.06
C ILE A 33 -3.51 4.80 7.75
N MET A 34 -4.21 5.02 6.62
CA MET A 34 -3.78 4.49 5.32
C MET A 34 -2.51 5.18 4.79
N LEU A 35 -2.26 6.45 5.11
CA LEU A 35 -0.96 7.06 4.84
C LEU A 35 0.15 6.44 5.71
N ALA A 36 -0.15 6.06 6.95
CA ALA A 36 0.81 5.38 7.80
C ALA A 36 1.19 3.98 7.28
N THR A 37 0.36 3.34 6.45
CA THR A 37 0.71 2.04 5.86
C THR A 37 1.82 2.13 4.82
N MET A 38 2.18 3.33 4.32
CA MET A 38 3.37 3.53 3.48
C MET A 38 4.66 3.11 4.18
N LEU A 39 4.66 3.02 5.52
CA LEU A 39 5.79 2.47 6.28
C LEU A 39 6.10 1.00 5.96
N VAL A 40 5.21 0.30 5.23
CA VAL A 40 5.48 -1.05 4.72
C VAL A 40 6.73 -1.08 3.84
N ASP A 41 7.00 -0.01 3.06
CA ASP A 41 8.18 0.13 2.20
C ASP A 41 9.51 0.19 2.95
N LEU A 42 9.49 0.31 4.28
CA LEU A 42 10.73 0.18 5.05
C LEU A 42 11.38 -1.19 4.87
N ASP A 43 10.65 -2.20 4.41
CA ASP A 43 11.21 -3.49 4.03
C ASP A 43 12.11 -3.43 2.77
N HIS A 44 12.07 -2.34 2.00
CA HIS A 44 13.01 -2.08 0.90
C HIS A 44 14.45 -1.94 1.40
N LEU A 45 14.64 -1.56 2.66
CA LEU A 45 15.97 -1.47 3.28
C LEU A 45 16.66 -2.85 3.38
N PHE A 46 15.93 -3.95 3.26
CA PHE A 46 16.49 -5.30 3.22
C PHE A 46 16.94 -5.75 1.82
N ALA A 47 16.72 -4.93 0.78
CA ALA A 47 17.11 -5.26 -0.58
C ALA A 47 18.55 -4.89 -0.91
N THR A 48 19.17 -5.65 -1.83
CA THR A 48 20.44 -5.30 -2.45
C THR A 48 20.29 -5.35 -3.98
N PRO A 49 20.42 -4.22 -4.71
CA PRO A 49 20.59 -2.85 -4.20
C PRO A 49 19.31 -2.33 -3.50
N ILE A 50 19.47 -1.38 -2.57
CA ILE A 50 18.33 -0.80 -1.83
C ILE A 50 17.32 -0.16 -2.80
N PHE A 51 17.80 0.65 -3.74
CA PHE A 51 16.98 1.29 -4.76
C PHE A 51 17.32 0.74 -6.15
N ASP A 52 16.31 0.25 -6.86
CA ASP A 52 16.40 -0.16 -8.26
C ASP A 52 15.08 0.24 -8.96
N PRO A 53 15.10 1.19 -9.91
CA PRO A 53 13.89 1.66 -10.57
C PRO A 53 13.26 0.61 -11.52
N GLY A 54 13.99 -0.44 -11.90
CA GLY A 54 13.49 -1.50 -12.78
C GLY A 54 12.95 -2.74 -12.03
N ARG A 55 12.96 -2.72 -10.69
CA ARG A 55 12.58 -3.87 -9.88
C ARG A 55 11.10 -3.85 -9.55
N CYS A 56 10.43 -4.98 -9.79
CA CYS A 56 9.11 -5.22 -9.25
C CYS A 56 9.18 -5.50 -7.74
N SER A 57 8.49 -4.70 -6.92
CA SER A 57 8.45 -4.86 -5.46
C SER A 57 7.70 -6.13 -5.03
N ILE A 58 6.66 -6.50 -5.79
CA ILE A 58 5.78 -7.63 -5.46
C ILE A 58 6.56 -8.95 -5.48
N ASN A 59 6.43 -9.70 -4.40
CA ASN A 59 7.12 -10.97 -4.15
C ASN A 59 8.66 -10.87 -4.13
N PHE A 60 9.21 -9.65 -4.07
CA PHE A 60 10.63 -9.41 -3.87
C PHE A 60 10.92 -9.00 -2.43
N HIS A 61 10.15 -8.05 -1.87
CA HIS A 61 10.35 -7.57 -0.51
C HIS A 61 9.54 -8.37 0.53
N PRO A 62 10.03 -8.53 1.78
CA PRO A 62 9.41 -9.39 2.79
C PRO A 62 7.91 -9.14 3.06
N LEU A 63 7.51 -7.87 3.16
CA LEU A 63 6.13 -7.43 3.41
C LEU A 63 5.31 -7.30 2.11
N HIS A 64 5.96 -7.43 0.96
CA HIS A 64 5.35 -7.41 -0.37
C HIS A 64 5.15 -8.84 -0.95
N THR A 65 5.32 -9.88 -0.13
CA THR A 65 5.11 -11.28 -0.54
C THR A 65 3.63 -11.65 -0.67
N TYR A 66 3.31 -12.68 -1.47
CA TYR A 66 1.96 -13.25 -1.53
C TYR A 66 1.45 -13.72 -0.16
N TRP A 67 2.34 -14.21 0.69
CA TRP A 67 2.00 -14.59 2.06
C TRP A 67 1.63 -13.38 2.93
N ALA A 68 2.39 -12.28 2.85
CA ALA A 68 2.04 -11.03 3.54
C ALA A 68 0.68 -10.49 3.07
N MET A 69 0.45 -10.47 1.75
CA MET A 69 -0.84 -10.06 1.18
C MET A 69 -2.01 -10.92 1.65
N ALA A 70 -1.83 -12.25 1.74
CA ALA A 70 -2.85 -13.14 2.30
C ALA A 70 -3.20 -12.77 3.76
N VAL A 71 -2.20 -12.43 4.58
CA VAL A 71 -2.44 -11.90 5.93
C VAL A 71 -3.23 -10.59 5.87
N TYR A 72 -2.89 -9.67 4.98
CA TYR A 72 -3.62 -8.40 4.83
C TYR A 72 -5.08 -8.61 4.44
N VAL A 73 -5.37 -9.58 3.56
CA VAL A 73 -6.74 -10.00 3.24
C VAL A 73 -7.45 -10.53 4.48
N VAL A 74 -6.81 -11.38 5.28
CA VAL A 74 -7.38 -11.88 6.54
C VAL A 74 -7.68 -10.73 7.53
N LEU A 75 -6.83 -9.70 7.57
CA LEU A 75 -7.04 -8.52 8.42
C LEU A 75 -8.29 -7.70 8.05
N LEU A 76 -8.85 -7.84 6.84
CA LEU A 76 -10.10 -7.16 6.44
C LEU A 76 -11.31 -7.61 7.28
N PHE A 77 -11.31 -8.85 7.75
CA PHE A 77 -12.43 -9.44 8.48
C PHE A 77 -12.57 -8.87 9.91
N PHE A 78 -11.51 -8.28 10.47
CA PHE A 78 -11.54 -7.71 11.82
C PHE A 78 -11.76 -6.19 11.78
N LYS A 79 -12.83 -5.71 12.46
CA LYS A 79 -13.22 -4.29 12.46
C LYS A 79 -12.08 -3.35 12.91
N LYS A 80 -11.23 -3.79 13.84
CA LYS A 80 -10.12 -2.97 14.39
C LYS A 80 -8.97 -2.77 13.41
N THR A 81 -8.70 -3.74 12.54
CA THR A 81 -7.56 -3.72 11.59
C THR A 81 -7.98 -3.38 10.17
N ARG A 82 -9.28 -3.31 9.89
CA ARG A 82 -9.82 -3.12 8.54
C ARG A 82 -9.23 -1.93 7.79
N ILE A 83 -9.06 -0.77 8.44
CA ILE A 83 -8.50 0.42 7.78
C ILE A 83 -7.03 0.17 7.39
N ILE A 84 -6.26 -0.47 8.26
CA ILE A 84 -4.86 -0.85 8.01
C ILE A 84 -4.79 -1.84 6.85
N ALA A 85 -5.66 -2.86 6.86
CA ALA A 85 -5.74 -3.87 5.81
C ALA A 85 -6.08 -3.27 4.45
N VAL A 86 -7.04 -2.33 4.39
CA VAL A 86 -7.38 -1.61 3.15
C VAL A 86 -6.18 -0.78 2.67
N GLY A 87 -5.50 -0.06 3.57
CA GLY A 87 -4.29 0.71 3.22
C GLY A 87 -3.18 -0.17 2.65
N LEU A 88 -2.85 -1.27 3.34
CA LEU A 88 -1.83 -2.22 2.88
C LEU A 88 -2.19 -2.87 1.55
N LEU A 89 -3.42 -3.35 1.38
CA LEU A 89 -3.82 -3.99 0.11
C LEU A 89 -3.84 -2.98 -1.05
N PHE A 90 -4.22 -1.73 -0.79
CA PHE A 90 -4.20 -0.69 -1.80
C PHE A 90 -2.78 -0.25 -2.17
N HIS A 91 -1.85 -0.25 -1.20
CA HIS A 91 -0.41 -0.12 -1.44
C HIS A 91 0.10 -1.22 -2.37
N MET A 92 -0.17 -2.49 -2.04
CA MET A 92 0.24 -3.64 -2.87
C MET A 92 -0.35 -3.57 -4.29
N LEU A 93 -1.59 -3.10 -4.43
CA LEU A 93 -2.19 -2.87 -5.74
C LEU A 93 -1.42 -1.80 -6.53
N THR A 94 -1.00 -0.73 -5.87
CA THR A 94 -0.25 0.36 -6.50
C THR A 94 1.12 -0.11 -6.96
N ASP A 95 1.85 -0.84 -6.12
CA ASP A 95 3.14 -1.44 -6.49
C ASP A 95 3.01 -2.48 -7.60
N PHE A 96 1.92 -3.25 -7.60
CA PHE A 96 1.65 -4.20 -8.68
C PHE A 96 1.44 -3.50 -10.02
N ILE A 97 0.80 -2.33 -10.04
CA ILE A 97 0.64 -1.51 -11.25
C ILE A 97 2.01 -1.08 -11.78
N ASP A 98 2.93 -0.69 -10.90
CA ASP A 98 4.30 -0.32 -11.28
C ASP A 98 5.08 -1.50 -11.87
N CYS A 99 4.82 -2.73 -11.43
CA CYS A 99 5.41 -3.93 -12.03
C CYS A 99 4.95 -4.20 -13.48
N GLN A 100 3.90 -3.52 -13.97
CA GLN A 100 3.40 -3.65 -15.35
C GLN A 100 3.87 -2.51 -16.27
N TRP A 101 4.69 -1.60 -15.76
CA TRP A 101 5.18 -0.45 -16.51
C TRP A 101 6.43 -0.79 -17.33
#